data_AF-A0A7X8UFE1-F1
#
_entry.id   AF-A0A7X8UFE1-F1
#
_cell.length_a   1.000
_cell.length_b   1.000
_cell.length_c   1.000
_cell.angle_alpha   90.00
_cell.angle_beta   90.00
_cell.angle_gamma   90.00
#
_symmetry.space_group_name_H-M   'P 1'
#
loop_
_entity.id
_entity.type
_entity.pdbx_description
1 polymer ?
#
loop_
_entity_poly.entity_id
_entity_poly.type
_entity_poly.pdbx_seq_one_letter_code
_entity_poly.pdbx_strand_id
1 'polypeptide(L)'
;MARPIYKVYLFKPTEAWYQLPDDKKDNLRKQLAKALKKVGGKEIVECFSGWNSEQYLGWGVERFPNIEAVQKFHTLLVDLDWFRYSESNSYLGTEVPKTR
;
A
#
# COMPACT_ATOMS: atom_id res chain seq x y z
N MET A 1 -21.57 -11.60 -5.03
CA MET A 1 -21.45 -10.26 -4.42
C MET A 1 -19.98 -9.98 -4.17
N ALA A 2 -19.46 -8.83 -4.63
CA ALA A 2 -18.07 -8.43 -4.38
C ALA A 2 -17.83 -8.26 -2.87
N ARG A 3 -16.92 -9.05 -2.30
CA ARG A 3 -16.54 -8.93 -0.89
C ARG A 3 -15.35 -7.98 -0.78
N PRO A 4 -15.40 -6.96 0.08
CA PRO A 4 -14.26 -6.08 0.31
C PRO A 4 -13.03 -6.87 0.76
N ILE A 5 -11.87 -6.50 0.23
CA ILE A 5 -10.57 -7.02 0.65
C ILE A 5 -9.87 -5.94 1.47
N TYR A 6 -9.30 -6.32 2.60
CA TYR A 6 -8.43 -5.48 3.40
C TYR A 6 -6.99 -5.95 3.19
N LYS A 7 -6.12 -5.05 2.72
CA LYS A 7 -4.70 -5.31 2.54
C LYS A 7 -3.93 -4.58 3.63
N VAL A 8 -3.24 -5.34 4.47
CA VAL A 8 -2.19 -4.81 5.33
C VAL A 8 -0.90 -4.80 4.52
N TYR A 9 -0.23 -3.66 4.40
CA TYR A 9 1.10 -3.57 3.79
C TYR A 9 2.14 -3.15 4.82
N LEU A 10 3.32 -3.73 4.73
CA LEU A 10 4.52 -3.30 5.47
C LEU A 10 5.45 -2.61 4.49
N PHE A 11 5.95 -1.42 4.82
CA PHE A 11 6.79 -0.62 3.95
C PHE A 11 8.22 -0.58 4.47
N LYS A 12 9.15 -1.05 3.63
CA LYS A 12 10.59 -0.92 3.85
C LYS A 12 11.19 -0.15 2.66
N PRO A 13 11.73 1.05 2.86
CA PRO A 13 12.36 1.80 1.79
C PRO A 13 13.65 1.11 1.33
N THR A 14 13.94 1.16 0.03
CA THR A 14 15.23 0.76 -0.53
C THR A 14 16.21 1.95 -0.50
N GLU A 15 17.48 1.71 -0.84
CA GLU A 15 18.46 2.80 -1.00
C GLU A 15 18.00 3.85 -2.03
N ALA A 16 17.37 3.41 -3.13
CA ALA A 16 16.86 4.30 -4.17
C ALA A 16 15.83 5.30 -3.65
N TRP A 17 15.03 4.93 -2.64
CA TRP A 17 14.09 5.84 -2.00
C TRP A 17 14.79 6.97 -1.24
N TYR A 18 15.89 6.68 -0.54
CA TYR A 18 16.63 7.69 0.21
C TYR A 18 17.35 8.68 -0.70
N GLN A 19 17.80 8.23 -1.87
CA GLN A 19 18.45 9.07 -2.88
C GLN A 19 17.47 9.97 -3.66
N LEU A 20 16.16 9.76 -3.52
CA LEU A 20 15.18 10.65 -4.15
C LEU A 20 15.12 12.01 -3.45
N PRO A 21 15.08 13.11 -4.21
CA PRO A 21 14.67 14.42 -3.70
C PRO A 21 13.26 14.39 -3.09
N ASP A 22 13.00 15.23 -2.10
CA ASP A 22 11.74 15.21 -1.35
C ASP A 22 10.52 15.56 -2.22
N ASP A 23 10.67 16.47 -3.20
CA ASP A 23 9.63 16.80 -4.18
C ASP A 23 9.23 15.56 -5.02
N LYS A 24 10.21 14.70 -5.33
CA LYS A 24 9.97 13.44 -6.05
C LYS A 24 9.28 12.40 -5.18
N LYS A 25 9.68 12.27 -3.90
CA LYS A 25 8.98 11.39 -2.94
C LYS A 25 7.52 11.80 -2.80
N ASP A 26 7.25 13.10 -2.65
CA ASP A 26 5.91 13.63 -2.52
C ASP A 26 5.07 13.42 -3.78
N ASN A 27 5.68 13.60 -4.95
CA ASN A 27 5.02 13.32 -6.22
C ASN A 27 4.68 11.82 -6.38
N LEU A 28 5.59 10.91 -5.99
CA LEU A 28 5.32 9.47 -6.00
C LEU A 28 4.18 9.09 -5.04
N ARG A 29 4.18 9.62 -3.81
CA ARG A 29 3.07 9.42 -2.86
C ARG A 29 1.73 9.90 -3.42
N LYS A 30 1.69 11.07 -4.07
CA LYS A 30 0.48 11.58 -4.73
C LYS A 30 0.02 10.68 -5.87
N GLN A 31 0.95 10.12 -6.65
CA GLN A 31 0.63 9.17 -7.73
C GLN A 31 0.09 7.85 -7.17
N LEU A 32 0.70 7.34 -6.09
CA LEU A 32 0.24 6.15 -5.37
C LEU A 32 -1.20 6.33 -4.84
N ALA A 33 -1.48 7.44 -4.17
CA ALA A 33 -2.82 7.77 -3.67
C ALA A 33 -3.86 7.88 -4.81
N LYS A 34 -3.47 8.48 -5.95
CA LYS A 34 -4.33 8.53 -7.15
C LYS A 34 -4.59 7.14 -7.74
N ALA A 35 -3.57 6.29 -7.81
CA ALA A 35 -3.69 4.92 -8.30
C ALA A 35 -4.62 4.08 -7.41
N LEU A 36 -4.51 4.24 -6.08
CA LEU A 36 -5.38 3.57 -5.11
C LEU A 36 -6.85 3.99 -5.33
N LYS A 37 -7.09 5.30 -5.42
CA LYS A 37 -8.43 5.84 -5.68
C LYS A 37 -9.01 5.38 -7.02
N LYS A 38 -8.18 5.26 -8.06
CA LYS A 38 -8.58 4.83 -9.42
C LYS A 38 -9.19 3.42 -9.43
N VAL A 39 -8.72 2.53 -8.57
CA VAL A 39 -9.26 1.16 -8.45
C VAL A 39 -10.41 1.04 -7.43
N GLY A 40 -10.88 2.17 -6.89
CA GLY A 40 -11.88 2.19 -5.82
C GLY A 40 -11.33 1.83 -4.44
N GLY A 41 -10.01 1.79 -4.29
CA GLY A 41 -9.33 1.57 -3.02
C GLY A 41 -9.43 2.78 -2.10
N LYS A 42 -9.33 2.53 -0.80
CA LYS A 42 -9.34 3.54 0.26
C LYS A 42 -8.27 3.22 1.28
N GLU A 43 -7.45 4.19 1.62
CA GLU A 43 -6.58 4.10 2.79
C GLU A 43 -7.45 4.19 4.04
N ILE A 44 -7.23 3.25 4.97
CA ILE A 44 -7.92 3.19 6.27
C ILE A 44 -7.01 3.77 7.36
N VAL A 45 -5.74 3.41 7.32
CA VAL A 45 -4.72 3.93 8.24
C VAL A 45 -3.35 3.81 7.58
N GLU A 46 -2.49 4.79 7.84
CA GLU A 46 -1.05 4.76 7.58
C GLU A 46 -0.33 5.05 8.89
N CYS A 47 0.73 4.30 9.21
CA CYS A 47 1.46 4.41 10.46
C CYS A 47 2.97 4.39 10.22
N PHE A 48 3.68 5.28 10.91
CA PHE A 48 5.12 5.20 11.05
C PHE A 48 5.49 4.22 12.17
N SER A 49 6.34 3.24 11.88
CA SER A 49 6.74 2.17 12.79
C SER A 49 8.25 1.92 12.84
N GLY A 50 9.05 2.87 12.35
CA GLY A 50 10.51 2.74 12.30
C GLY A 50 11.18 2.53 13.67
N TRP A 51 10.48 2.86 14.76
CA TRP A 51 10.95 2.69 16.14
C TRP A 51 10.72 1.28 16.72
N ASN A 52 9.93 0.42 16.07
CA ASN A 52 9.48 -0.85 16.65
C ASN A 52 10.26 -2.06 16.15
N SER A 53 10.42 -2.21 14.83
CA SER A 53 10.89 -3.46 14.22
C SER A 53 12.28 -3.37 13.61
N GLU A 54 12.83 -2.16 13.46
CA GLU A 54 14.05 -1.82 12.68
C GLU A 54 14.02 -2.26 11.20
N GLN A 55 13.12 -3.17 10.83
CA GLN A 55 12.98 -3.77 9.51
C GLN A 55 12.02 -2.99 8.61
N TYR A 56 10.89 -2.52 9.15
CA TYR A 56 9.87 -1.78 8.39
C TYR A 56 9.70 -0.37 8.93
N LEU A 57 9.84 0.62 8.05
CA LEU A 57 9.70 2.04 8.39
C LEU A 57 8.25 2.40 8.73
N GLY A 58 7.30 1.73 8.10
CA GLY A 58 5.87 1.96 8.31
C GLY A 58 5.01 0.80 7.86
N TRP A 59 3.72 0.94 8.10
CA TRP A 59 2.70 0.00 7.64
C TRP A 59 1.38 0.75 7.44
N GLY A 60 0.45 0.12 6.72
CA GLY A 60 -0.89 0.67 6.58
C GLY A 60 -1.92 -0.39 6.21
N VAL A 61 -3.18 0.03 6.24
CA VAL A 61 -4.32 -0.79 5.84
C VAL A 61 -5.07 -0.08 4.75
N GLU A 62 -5.28 -0.78 3.64
CA GLU A 62 -6.08 -0.33 2.51
C GLU A 62 -7.29 -1.24 2.35
N ARG A 63 -8.44 -0.66 2.05
CA ARG A 63 -9.67 -1.39 1.69
C ARG A 63 -9.88 -1.31 0.18
N PHE A 64 -10.12 -2.45 -0.44
CA PHE A 64 -10.47 -2.60 -1.85
C PHE A 64 -11.90 -3.16 -1.99
N PRO A 65 -12.61 -2.85 -3.08
CA PRO A 65 -13.95 -3.38 -3.30
C PRO A 65 -13.98 -4.90 -3.56
N ASN A 66 -12.92 -5.46 -4.14
CA ASN A 66 -12.77 -6.88 -4.47
C ASN A 66 -11.29 -7.22 -4.79
N ILE A 67 -11.01 -8.49 -5.08
CA ILE A 67 -9.65 -8.96 -5.40
C ILE A 67 -9.13 -8.43 -6.74
N GLU A 68 -10.02 -8.22 -7.71
CA GLU A 68 -9.65 -7.67 -9.03
C GLU A 68 -9.12 -6.24 -8.91
N ALA A 69 -9.65 -5.44 -7.98
CA ALA A 69 -9.12 -4.12 -7.67
C ALA A 69 -7.73 -4.17 -7.04
N VAL A 70 -7.44 -5.17 -6.19
CA VAL A 70 -6.09 -5.38 -5.63
C VAL A 70 -5.11 -5.71 -6.74
N GLN A 71 -5.47 -6.61 -7.67
CA GLN A 71 -4.62 -7.00 -8.80
C GLN A 71 -4.37 -5.82 -9.74
N LYS A 72 -5.41 -5.04 -10.07
CA LYS A 72 -5.25 -3.81 -10.87
C LYS A 72 -4.37 -2.79 -10.18
N PHE A 73 -4.48 -2.65 -8.87
CA PHE A 73 -3.60 -1.76 -8.11
C PHE A 73 -2.15 -2.21 -8.20
N HIS A 74 -1.89 -3.52 -8.06
CA HIS A 74 -0.55 -4.07 -8.26
C HIS A 74 0.03 -3.73 -9.63
N THR A 75 -0.73 -3.85 -10.72
CA THR A 75 -0.28 -3.42 -12.06
C THR A 75 0.10 -1.93 -12.08
N LEU A 76 -0.71 -1.07 -11.47
CA LEU A 76 -0.38 0.36 -11.36
C LEU A 76 0.89 0.61 -10.52
N LEU A 77 1.17 -0.21 -9.52
CA LEU A 77 2.44 -0.13 -8.76
C LEU A 77 3.64 -0.51 -9.62
N VAL A 78 3.50 -1.52 -10.49
CA VAL A 78 4.53 -1.87 -11.49
C VAL A 78 4.75 -0.69 -12.44
N ASP A 79 3.68 -0.11 -12.98
CA ASP A 79 3.76 1.02 -13.92
C ASP A 79 4.39 2.28 -13.30
N LEU A 80 4.22 2.47 -11.99
CA LEU A 80 4.83 3.56 -11.22
C LEU A 80 6.27 3.29 -10.79
N ASP A 81 6.85 2.15 -11.16
CA ASP A 81 8.16 1.69 -10.71
C ASP A 81 8.27 1.66 -9.17
N TRP A 82 7.16 1.39 -8.48
CA TRP A 82 7.07 1.49 -7.02
C TRP A 82 8.03 0.52 -6.31
N PHE A 83 8.19 -0.68 -6.88
CA PHE A 83 9.05 -1.73 -6.31
C PHE A 83 10.55 -1.41 -6.37
N ARG A 84 10.98 -0.44 -7.18
CA ARG A 84 12.34 0.07 -7.12
C ARG A 84 12.63 0.79 -5.80
N TYR A 85 11.63 1.48 -5.27
CA TYR A 85 11.76 2.35 -4.10
C TYR A 85 11.34 1.66 -2.79
N SER A 86 10.64 0.53 -2.87
CA SER A 86 10.11 -0.14 -1.70
C SER A 86 10.18 -1.64 -1.79
N GLU A 87 10.60 -2.26 -0.71
CA GLU A 87 10.30 -3.64 -0.38
C GLU A 87 9.05 -3.67 0.50
N SER A 88 8.15 -4.62 0.25
CA SER A 88 6.92 -4.73 1.01
C SER A 88 6.45 -6.17 1.12
N ASN A 89 5.94 -6.52 2.29
CA ASN A 89 5.06 -7.67 2.46
C ASN A 89 3.63 -7.18 2.56
N SER A 90 2.72 -7.86 1.88
CA SER A 90 1.30 -7.56 1.92
C SER A 90 0.49 -8.80 2.31
N TYR A 91 -0.47 -8.61 3.21
CA TYR A 91 -1.37 -9.65 3.68
C TYR A 91 -2.81 -9.25 3.36
N LEU A 92 -3.55 -10.17 2.76
CA LEU A 92 -4.94 -9.95 2.37
C LEU A 92 -5.88 -10.65 3.34
N GLY A 93 -6.93 -9.95 3.75
CA GLY A 93 -7.98 -10.48 4.58
C GLY A 93 -9.36 -10.00 4.13
N THR A 94 -10.38 -10.66 4.63
CA THR A 94 -11.77 -10.22 4.53
C THR A 94 -12.32 -9.97 5.93
N GLU A 95 -13.43 -9.25 6.02
CA GLU A 95 -14.17 -9.17 7.28
C GLU A 95 -14.50 -10.57 7.78
N VAL A 96 -14.18 -10.82 9.05
CA VAL A 96 -14.67 -12.00 9.77
C VAL A 96 -16.17 -11.80 9.95
N PRO A 97 -17.02 -12.79 9.58
CA PRO A 97 -18.44 -12.71 9.86
C PRO A 97 -18.67 -12.43 11.34
N LYS A 98 -19.55 -11.47 11.65
CA LYS A 98 -20.00 -11.25 13.02
C LYS A 98 -20.92 -12.41 13.43
N THR A 99 -20.35 -13.59 13.64
CA THR A 99 -21.04 -14.63 14.40
C THR A 99 -21.01 -14.23 15.87
N ARG A 100 -22.22 -14.21 16.43
CA ARG A 100 -22.60 -13.72 17.75
C ARG A 100 -21.96 -14.52 18.87
#